data_AF-A0A525K4Y5-F1
#
_entry.id   AF-A0A525K4Y5-F1
#
_cell.length_a   1.000
_cell.length_b   1.000
_cell.length_c   1.000
_cell.angle_alpha   90.00
_cell.angle_beta   90.00
_cell.angle_gamma   90.00
#
_symmetry.space_group_name_H-M   'P 1'
#
loop_
_entity.id
_entity.type
_entity.pdbx_description
1 polymer ?
#
loop_
_entity_poly.entity_id
_entity_poly.type
_entity_poly.pdbx_seq_one_letter_code
_entity_poly.pdbx_strand_id
1 'polypeptide(L)'
;MTSDRKIAANRRNAKKSTGPRTEAGRRHSRRNALQHGLAVAIGSQPSFREDIEALAKALVGDGGQPNEFARQVAEAELDLLRIRKIRASQLNAAVGNPGAPSEAYAELGESLAKLERYERRAYSRRKRALGALIS
;
A
#
# COMPACT_ATOMS: atom_id res chain seq x y z
N MET A 1 14.76 -20.01 7.54
CA MET A 1 13.85 -21.01 8.15
C MET A 1 12.73 -20.30 8.90
N THR A 2 11.47 -20.71 8.70
CA THR A 2 10.30 -20.12 9.37
C THR A 2 10.05 -20.88 10.68
N SER A 3 9.96 -20.21 11.83
CA SER A 3 9.77 -20.89 13.11
C SER A 3 8.41 -21.60 13.21
N ASP A 4 8.34 -22.69 13.98
CA ASP A 4 7.11 -23.48 14.18
C ASP A 4 5.95 -22.62 14.71
N ARG A 5 6.28 -21.61 15.54
CA ARG A 5 5.33 -20.60 16.00
C ARG A 5 4.71 -19.81 14.85
N LYS A 6 5.51 -19.36 13.87
CA LYS A 6 5.02 -18.66 12.66
C LYS A 6 4.19 -19.60 11.78
N ILE A 7 4.60 -20.86 11.63
CA ILE A 7 3.86 -21.86 10.82
C ILE A 7 2.48 -22.15 11.45
N ALA A 8 2.42 -22.37 12.77
CA ALA A 8 1.17 -22.61 13.48
C ALA A 8 0.22 -21.39 13.42
N ALA A 9 0.76 -20.18 13.57
CA ALA A 9 0.00 -18.94 13.43
C ALA A 9 -0.55 -18.76 12.00
N ASN A 10 0.28 -18.99 10.97
CA ASN A 10 -0.16 -18.94 9.58
C ASN A 10 -1.24 -19.98 9.27
N ARG A 11 -1.13 -21.22 9.78
CA ARG A 11 -2.21 -22.22 9.63
C ARG A 11 -3.51 -21.79 10.31
N ARG A 12 -3.44 -21.22 11.52
CA ARG A 12 -4.63 -20.70 12.23
C ARG A 12 -5.26 -19.54 11.47
N ASN A 13 -4.46 -18.61 10.96
CA ASN A 13 -4.92 -17.47 10.17
C ASN A 13 -5.50 -17.91 8.82
N ALA A 14 -4.89 -18.91 8.17
CA ALA A 14 -5.40 -19.49 6.92
C ALA A 14 -6.75 -20.18 7.13
N LYS A 15 -6.92 -20.94 8.22
CA LYS A 15 -8.23 -21.54 8.58
C LYS A 15 -9.31 -20.49 8.89
N LYS A 16 -8.91 -19.31 9.38
CA LYS A 16 -9.78 -18.16 9.61
C LYS A 16 -9.95 -17.25 8.39
N SER A 17 -9.19 -17.48 7.32
CA SER A 17 -9.25 -16.66 6.12
C SER A 17 -10.46 -17.06 5.29
N THR A 18 -11.52 -16.27 5.41
CA THR A 18 -12.76 -16.39 4.64
C THR A 18 -12.66 -15.59 3.34
N GLY A 19 -11.54 -15.73 2.63
CA GLY A 19 -11.38 -15.11 1.31
C GLY A 19 -12.58 -15.42 0.41
N PRO A 20 -12.94 -14.54 -0.54
CA PRO A 20 -14.19 -14.63 -1.27
C PRO A 20 -14.31 -15.97 -2.03
N ARG A 21 -15.24 -16.83 -1.58
CA ARG A 21 -15.47 -18.17 -2.15
C ARG A 21 -16.45 -18.14 -3.33
N THR A 22 -17.26 -17.09 -3.42
CA THR A 22 -18.27 -16.89 -4.45
C THR A 22 -17.74 -15.99 -5.57
N GLU A 23 -18.27 -16.16 -6.78
CA GLU A 23 -17.90 -15.33 -7.92
C GLU A 23 -18.22 -13.83 -7.69
N ALA A 24 -19.35 -13.54 -7.04
CA ALA A 24 -19.71 -12.20 -6.61
C ALA A 24 -18.69 -11.60 -5.63
N GLY A 25 -18.24 -12.38 -4.63
CA GLY A 25 -17.21 -11.97 -3.70
C GLY A 25 -15.86 -11.73 -4.39
N ARG A 26 -15.50 -12.56 -5.37
CA ARG A 26 -14.28 -12.40 -6.17
C ARG A 26 -14.36 -11.14 -7.03
N ARG A 27 -15.51 -10.86 -7.65
CA ARG A 27 -15.75 -9.64 -8.45
C ARG A 27 -15.66 -8.38 -7.58
N HIS A 28 -16.22 -8.40 -6.37
CA HIS A 28 -16.10 -7.31 -5.41
C HIS A 28 -14.64 -7.09 -4.98
N SER A 29 -13.91 -8.16 -4.65
CA SER A 29 -12.47 -8.08 -4.35
C SER A 29 -11.64 -7.55 -5.53
N ARG A 30 -11.97 -7.96 -6.78
CA ARG A 30 -11.35 -7.44 -8.00
C ARG A 30 -11.64 -5.95 -8.21
N ARG A 31 -12.85 -5.48 -7.89
CA ARG A 31 -13.19 -4.05 -7.93
C ARG A 31 -12.36 -3.22 -6.96
N ASN A 32 -12.02 -3.73 -5.77
CA ASN A 32 -11.11 -3.02 -4.87
C ASN A 32 -9.72 -2.80 -5.51
N ALA A 33 -9.20 -3.81 -6.23
CA ALA A 33 -7.95 -3.64 -6.98
C ALA A 33 -8.08 -2.59 -8.10
N LEU A 34 -9.24 -2.49 -8.75
CA LEU A 34 -9.49 -1.53 -9.83
C LEU A 34 -9.81 -0.11 -9.33
N GLN A 35 -10.47 0.05 -8.19
CA GLN A 35 -11.02 1.33 -7.74
C GLN A 35 -9.97 2.24 -7.11
N HIS A 36 -9.07 1.69 -6.31
CA HIS A 36 -8.00 2.47 -5.67
C HIS A 36 -6.60 1.89 -5.89
N GLY A 37 -6.47 0.66 -6.43
CA GLY A 37 -5.17 0.07 -6.74
C GLY A 37 -4.28 -0.31 -5.56
N LEU A 38 -4.59 0.17 -4.35
CA LEU A 38 -3.82 -0.05 -3.10
C LEU A 38 -3.83 -1.49 -2.58
N ALA A 39 -4.67 -2.36 -3.14
CA ALA A 39 -4.69 -3.78 -2.80
C ALA A 39 -3.52 -4.56 -3.44
N VAL A 40 -2.92 -4.02 -4.52
CA VAL A 40 -1.79 -4.62 -5.21
C VAL A 40 -0.50 -3.98 -4.73
N ALA A 41 0.47 -4.80 -4.36
CA ALA A 41 1.79 -4.33 -3.97
C ALA A 41 2.44 -3.53 -5.11
N ILE A 42 3.14 -2.46 -4.78
CA ILE A 42 3.75 -1.60 -5.80
C ILE A 42 4.90 -2.32 -6.53
N GLY A 43 5.72 -3.09 -5.80
CA GLY A 43 6.83 -3.87 -6.37
C GLY A 43 6.40 -5.00 -7.32
N SER A 44 5.14 -5.44 -7.27
CA SER A 44 4.63 -6.45 -8.21
C SER A 44 4.08 -5.87 -9.51
N GLN A 45 4.05 -4.54 -9.64
CA GLN A 45 3.52 -3.85 -10.82
C GLN A 45 4.67 -3.40 -11.74
N PRO A 46 4.74 -3.89 -13.00
CA PRO A 46 5.83 -3.55 -13.91
C PRO A 46 5.99 -2.04 -14.14
N SER A 47 4.90 -1.29 -14.12
CA SER A 47 4.89 0.17 -14.33
C SER A 47 5.68 0.97 -13.31
N PHE A 48 5.93 0.41 -12.11
CA PHE A 48 6.68 1.09 -11.06
C PHE A 48 8.14 0.64 -10.97
N ARG A 49 8.56 -0.34 -11.79
CA ARG A 49 9.91 -0.91 -11.68
C ARG A 49 10.99 0.16 -11.87
N GLU A 50 10.84 1.00 -12.89
CA GLU A 50 11.81 2.05 -13.20
C GLU A 50 11.87 3.11 -12.09
N ASP A 51 10.70 3.54 -11.59
CA ASP A 51 10.62 4.48 -10.47
C ASP A 51 11.25 3.92 -9.19
N ILE A 52 11.03 2.63 -8.90
CA ILE A 52 11.61 1.94 -7.74
C ILE A 52 13.13 1.93 -7.85
N GLU A 53 13.69 1.52 -9.00
CA GLU A 53 15.14 1.46 -9.19
C GLU A 53 15.77 2.86 -9.19
N ALA A 54 15.12 3.85 -9.81
CA ALA A 54 15.60 5.23 -9.81
C ALA A 54 15.67 5.80 -8.40
N LEU A 55 14.61 5.62 -7.60
CA LEU A 55 14.59 6.07 -6.21
C LEU A 55 15.56 5.27 -5.33
N ALA A 56 15.67 3.96 -5.53
CA ALA A 56 16.63 3.12 -4.81
C ALA A 56 18.08 3.54 -5.08
N LYS A 57 18.40 3.92 -6.33
CA LYS A 57 19.69 4.49 -6.70
C LYS A 57 19.94 5.84 -6.05
N ALA A 58 18.95 6.73 -6.06
CA ALA A 58 19.04 8.02 -5.39
C ALA A 58 19.29 7.90 -3.87
N LEU A 59 18.77 6.84 -3.23
CA LEU A 59 18.96 6.59 -1.80
C LEU A 59 20.38 6.14 -1.41
N VAL A 60 21.11 5.47 -2.31
CA VAL A 60 22.48 4.99 -2.04
C VAL A 60 23.57 5.95 -2.53
N GLY A 61 23.20 6.99 -3.29
CA GLY A 61 24.12 8.00 -3.81
C GLY A 61 24.98 7.53 -4.99
N ASP A 62 25.85 8.41 -5.46
CA ASP A 62 26.70 8.16 -6.63
C ASP A 62 27.77 7.11 -6.33
N GLY A 63 27.72 6.00 -7.08
CA GLY A 63 28.70 4.90 -7.01
C GLY A 63 28.19 3.62 -6.32
N GLY A 64 27.05 3.68 -5.63
CA GLY A 64 26.43 2.51 -4.99
C GLY A 64 25.45 1.77 -5.91
N GLN A 65 25.54 0.44 -5.95
CA GLN A 65 24.45 -0.38 -6.50
C GLN A 65 23.34 -0.53 -5.44
N PRO A 66 22.05 -0.31 -5.78
CA PRO A 66 20.98 -0.44 -4.81
C PRO A 66 20.89 -1.86 -4.25
N ASN A 67 21.00 -1.98 -2.93
CA ASN A 67 20.74 -3.24 -2.24
C ASN A 67 19.22 -3.46 -2.07
N GLU A 68 18.86 -4.63 -1.54
CA GLU A 68 17.46 -4.99 -1.31
C GLU A 68 16.75 -4.02 -0.34
N PHE A 69 17.45 -3.49 0.66
CA PHE A 69 16.87 -2.53 1.60
C PHE A 69 16.57 -1.19 0.93
N ALA A 70 17.44 -0.70 0.05
CA ALA A 70 17.19 0.49 -0.75
C ALA A 70 15.93 0.35 -1.63
N ARG A 71 15.76 -0.81 -2.28
CA ARG A 71 14.52 -1.13 -3.03
C ARG A 71 13.29 -1.16 -2.13
N GLN A 72 13.38 -1.76 -0.95
CA GLN A 72 12.27 -1.80 0.00
C GLN A 72 11.88 -0.42 0.55
N VAL A 73 12.86 0.47 0.75
CA VAL A 73 12.61 1.88 1.10
C VAL A 73 11.91 2.57 -0.06
N ALA A 74 12.44 2.44 -1.28
CA ALA A 74 11.89 3.05 -2.48
C ALA A 74 10.44 2.62 -2.74
N GLU A 75 10.16 1.32 -2.67
CA GLU A 75 8.80 0.79 -2.78
C GLU A 75 7.86 1.41 -1.73
N ALA A 76 8.29 1.45 -0.47
CA ALA A 76 7.44 1.95 0.61
C ALA A 76 7.16 3.46 0.45
N GLU A 77 8.13 4.23 -0.05
CA GLU A 77 7.96 5.65 -0.32
C GLU A 77 7.01 5.90 -1.50
N LEU A 78 7.15 5.16 -2.59
CA LEU A 78 6.24 5.24 -3.73
C LEU A 78 4.81 4.83 -3.34
N ASP A 79 4.65 3.82 -2.48
CA ASP A 79 3.35 3.41 -1.94
C ASP A 79 2.72 4.53 -1.09
N LEU A 80 3.52 5.23 -0.26
CA LEU A 80 3.06 6.41 0.48
C LEU A 80 2.62 7.55 -0.45
N LEU A 81 3.39 7.85 -1.50
CA LEU A 81 3.05 8.87 -2.49
C LEU A 81 1.74 8.53 -3.22
N ARG A 82 1.56 7.25 -3.58
CA ARG A 82 0.32 6.76 -4.18
C ARG A 82 -0.88 6.95 -3.26
N ILE A 83 -0.75 6.59 -1.97
CA ILE A 83 -1.82 6.78 -0.97
C ILE A 83 -2.15 8.26 -0.81
N ARG A 84 -1.14 9.13 -0.74
CA ARG A 84 -1.33 10.59 -0.63
C ARG A 84 -2.03 11.17 -1.85
N LYS A 85 -1.68 10.72 -3.06
CA LYS A 85 -2.34 11.15 -4.31
C LYS A 85 -3.82 10.77 -4.32
N ILE A 86 -4.16 9.56 -3.89
CA ILE A 86 -5.56 9.11 -3.79
C ILE A 86 -6.31 9.94 -2.75
N ARG A 87 -5.73 10.15 -1.56
CA ARG A 87 -6.31 11.02 -0.51
C ARG A 87 -6.58 12.43 -1.05
N ALA A 88 -5.60 13.05 -1.69
CA ALA A 88 -5.73 14.39 -2.26
C ALA A 88 -6.83 14.44 -3.32
N SER A 89 -6.92 13.42 -4.20
CA SER A 89 -7.99 13.33 -5.19
C SER A 89 -9.37 13.26 -4.57
N GLN A 90 -9.54 12.51 -3.47
CA GLN A 90 -10.82 12.37 -2.77
C GLN A 90 -11.23 13.69 -2.09
N LEU A 91 -10.28 14.36 -1.44
CA LEU A 91 -10.50 15.66 -0.81
C LEU A 91 -10.82 16.74 -1.84
N ASN A 92 -10.06 16.80 -2.95
CA ASN A 92 -10.30 17.77 -4.03
C ASN A 92 -11.68 17.59 -4.65
N ALA A 93 -12.14 16.34 -4.83
CA ALA A 93 -13.48 16.06 -5.34
C ALA A 93 -14.58 16.57 -4.38
N ALA A 94 -14.36 16.46 -3.07
CA ALA A 94 -15.30 16.96 -2.06
C ALA A 94 -15.31 18.49 -2.00
N VAL A 95 -14.15 19.14 -2.00
CA VAL A 95 -14.03 20.61 -2.02
C VAL A 95 -14.65 21.19 -3.30
N GLY A 96 -14.49 20.51 -4.45
CA GLY A 96 -15.09 20.90 -5.71
C GLY A 96 -16.61 20.68 -5.81
N ASN A 97 -17.23 20.06 -4.79
CA ASN A 97 -18.68 19.82 -4.74
C ASN A 97 -19.26 20.20 -3.37
N PRO A 98 -19.28 21.51 -3.02
CA PRO A 98 -19.71 21.96 -1.69
C PRO A 98 -21.20 21.66 -1.40
N GLY A 99 -22.02 21.47 -2.44
CA GLY A 99 -23.43 21.12 -2.33
C GLY A 99 -23.71 19.62 -2.18
N ALA A 100 -22.68 18.79 -1.99
CA ALA A 100 -22.86 17.35 -1.81
C ALA A 100 -23.76 17.05 -0.59
N PRO A 101 -24.58 15.99 -0.67
CA PRO A 101 -25.41 15.56 0.45
C PRO A 101 -24.54 15.06 1.63
N SER A 102 -25.07 15.09 2.85
CA SER A 102 -24.32 14.75 4.08
C SER A 102 -23.74 13.33 4.02
N GLU A 103 -24.47 12.39 3.40
CA GLU A 103 -24.07 11.01 3.18
C GLU A 103 -22.76 10.90 2.39
N ALA A 104 -22.54 11.77 1.41
CA ALA A 104 -21.32 11.78 0.61
C ALA A 104 -20.08 12.15 1.46
N TYR A 105 -20.23 13.04 2.44
CA TYR A 105 -19.17 13.38 3.38
C TYR A 105 -18.90 12.25 4.39
N ALA A 106 -19.93 11.51 4.79
CA ALA A 106 -19.76 10.32 5.64
C ALA A 106 -19.00 9.21 4.90
N GLU A 107 -19.37 8.91 3.65
CA GLU A 107 -18.67 7.95 2.78
C GLU A 107 -17.20 8.35 2.54
N LEU A 108 -16.95 9.66 2.33
CA LEU A 108 -15.60 10.20 2.24
C LEU A 108 -14.82 9.92 3.53
N GLY A 109 -15.39 10.22 4.70
CA GLY A 109 -14.77 9.96 5.99
C GLY A 109 -14.37 8.49 6.17
N GLU A 110 -15.26 7.56 5.82
CA GLU A 110 -14.95 6.12 5.85
C GLU A 110 -13.82 5.73 4.89
N SER A 111 -13.82 6.29 3.68
CA SER A 111 -12.77 6.05 2.68
C SER A 111 -11.42 6.55 3.18
N LEU A 112 -11.37 7.77 3.74
CA LEU A 112 -10.16 8.37 4.30
C LEU A 112 -9.62 7.53 5.48
N ALA A 113 -10.51 7.07 6.37
CA ALA A 113 -10.14 6.19 7.49
C ALA A 113 -9.56 4.84 7.00
N LYS A 114 -10.07 4.29 5.88
CA LYS A 114 -9.49 3.09 5.24
C LYS A 114 -8.08 3.37 4.72
N LEU A 115 -7.82 4.53 4.13
CA LEU A 115 -6.49 4.92 3.64
C LEU A 115 -5.43 5.00 4.75
N GLU A 116 -5.81 5.45 5.95
CA GLU A 116 -4.88 5.50 7.10
C GLU A 116 -4.25 4.14 7.42
N ARG A 117 -4.99 3.04 7.25
CA ARG A 117 -4.46 1.69 7.49
C ARG A 117 -3.34 1.35 6.51
N TYR A 118 -3.50 1.72 5.25
CA TYR A 118 -2.46 1.53 4.23
C TYR A 118 -1.25 2.43 4.52
N GLU A 119 -1.49 3.69 4.91
CA GLU A 119 -0.43 4.64 5.22
C GLU A 119 0.42 4.17 6.41
N ARG A 120 -0.21 3.73 7.52
CA ARG A 120 0.52 3.16 8.67
C ARG A 120 1.37 1.97 8.26
N ARG A 121 0.86 1.09 7.39
CA ARG A 121 1.61 -0.08 6.90
C ARG A 121 2.81 0.34 6.06
N ALA A 122 2.63 1.24 5.10
CA ALA A 122 3.69 1.72 4.23
C ALA A 122 4.76 2.47 5.03
N TYR A 123 4.36 3.34 5.97
CA TYR A 123 5.26 4.01 6.90
C TYR A 123 6.07 3.02 7.75
N SER A 124 5.41 2.01 8.32
CA SER A 124 6.08 0.98 9.12
C SER A 124 7.09 0.16 8.31
N ARG A 125 6.78 -0.13 7.03
CA ARG A 125 7.71 -0.80 6.11
C ARG A 125 8.93 0.08 5.85
N ARG A 126 8.70 1.35 5.47
CA ARG A 126 9.76 2.32 5.20
C ARG A 126 10.69 2.46 6.40
N LYS A 127 10.14 2.69 7.59
CA LYS A 127 10.93 2.84 8.83
C LYS A 127 11.83 1.63 9.09
N ARG A 128 11.30 0.41 8.92
CA ARG A 128 12.09 -0.82 9.10
C ARG A 128 13.20 -0.96 8.05
N ALA A 129 12.89 -0.70 6.78
CA ALA A 129 13.86 -0.80 5.70
C ALA A 129 14.95 0.27 5.80
N LEU A 130 14.60 1.51 6.19
CA LEU A 130 15.56 2.56 6.47
C LEU A 130 16.52 2.18 7.60
N GLY A 131 16.01 1.61 8.69
CA GLY A 131 16.85 1.11 9.78
C GLY A 131 17.87 0.08 9.30
N ALA A 132 17.46 -0.86 8.44
CA ALA A 132 18.33 -1.87 7.87
C ALA A 132 19.29 -1.34 6.78
N LEU A 133 18.96 -0.22 6.12
CA LEU A 133 19.80 0.41 5.11
C LEU A 133 20.96 1.20 5.74
N ILE A 134 20.74 1.77 6.93
CA ILE A 134 21.71 2.64 7.64
C ILE A 134 22.55 1.84 8.66
N SER A 135 22.16 0.60 8.98
CA SER A 135 22.93 -0.31 9.86
C SER A 135 24.04 -1.02 9.09
#